data_AF-A0A371Q0P7-F1
#
_entry.id   AF-A0A371Q0P7-F1
#
_cell.length_a   1.000
_cell.length_b   1.000
_cell.length_c   1.000
_cell.angle_alpha   90.00
_cell.angle_beta   90.00
_cell.angle_gamma   90.00
#
_symmetry.space_group_name_H-M   'P 1'
#
loop_
_entity.id
_entity.type
_entity.pdbx_description
1 polymer ?
#
loop_
_entity_poly.entity_id
_entity_poly.type
_entity_poly.pdbx_seq_one_letter_code
_entity_poly.pdbx_strand_id
1 'polypeptide(L)'
;MHDPAQPGPAEVNRRLPVLLGGAAGVLAYDPVSGRATLARAGHLPPALVHPDGTVDFPELPAGPPLGLGGLPFETAELDIAEGSQLVLFTDGLVADRHRDIEVGLEELRRALAHPDRPPQPT
;
A
#
# COMPACT_ATOMS: atom_id res chain seq x y z
N MET A 1 50.89 15.33 42.28
CA MET A 1 50.48 13.93 42.05
C MET A 1 49.03 14.02 41.59
N HIS A 2 48.82 14.06 40.28
CA HIS A 2 47.52 14.35 39.64
C HIS A 2 46.91 13.01 39.21
N ASP A 3 45.66 12.79 39.62
CA ASP A 3 44.83 11.61 39.33
C ASP A 3 44.38 11.64 37.85
N PRO A 4 44.54 10.57 37.05
CA PRO A 4 44.06 10.57 35.68
C PRO A 4 42.53 10.54 35.63
N ALA A 5 41.96 11.54 34.96
CA ALA A 5 40.53 11.72 34.76
C ALA A 5 39.84 10.46 34.20
N GLN A 6 38.74 10.08 34.86
CA GLN A 6 37.75 9.10 34.38
C GLN A 6 37.11 9.59 33.07
N PRO A 7 36.80 8.71 32.10
CA PRO A 7 36.16 9.11 30.85
C PRO A 7 34.68 9.50 31.08
N GLY A 8 34.28 10.63 30.51
CA GLY A 8 32.92 11.16 30.61
C GLY A 8 31.87 10.32 29.84
N PRO A 9 30.59 10.35 30.27
CA PRO A 9 29.53 9.61 29.61
C PRO A 9 29.03 10.37 28.37
N ALA A 10 28.71 9.59 27.33
CA ALA A 10 27.96 9.97 26.14
C ALA A 10 28.66 10.85 25.10
N GLU A 11 29.13 10.24 24.01
CA GLU A 11 28.52 10.51 22.70
C GLU A 11 28.78 9.35 21.73
N VAL A 12 28.04 8.27 21.92
CA VAL A 12 27.86 7.26 20.87
C VAL A 12 26.96 7.92 19.82
N ASN A 13 27.58 8.65 18.87
CA ASN A 13 26.91 9.16 17.68
C ASN A 13 26.62 7.99 16.72
N ARG A 14 25.72 7.09 17.13
CA ARG A 14 25.10 6.13 16.21
C ARG A 14 24.16 6.94 15.33
N ARG A 15 24.67 7.38 14.18
CA ARG A 15 23.81 7.63 13.02
C ARG A 15 23.01 6.35 12.81
N LEU A 16 21.75 6.35 13.24
CA LEU A 16 20.83 5.29 12.87
C LEU A 16 20.82 5.25 11.34
N PRO A 17 21.04 4.08 10.70
CA PRO A 17 20.94 4.00 9.26
C PRO A 17 19.56 4.51 8.86
N VAL A 18 19.50 5.40 7.87
CA VAL A 18 18.22 5.80 7.27
C VAL A 18 17.64 4.54 6.65
N LEU A 19 16.66 3.92 7.34
CA LEU A 19 15.92 2.79 6.81
C LEU A 19 14.97 3.35 5.75
N LEU A 20 15.37 3.22 4.49
CA LEU A 20 14.50 3.50 3.35
C LEU A 20 13.45 2.39 3.27
N GLY A 21 12.23 2.68 3.74
CA GLY A 21 11.09 1.78 3.63
C GLY A 21 10.49 1.79 2.22
N GLY A 22 10.05 0.63 1.72
CA GLY A 22 9.38 0.50 0.41
C GLY A 22 7.93 0.05 0.55
N ALA A 23 7.02 0.67 -0.21
CA ALA A 23 5.64 0.22 -0.32
C ALA A 23 5.53 -0.90 -1.37
N ALA A 24 4.77 -1.95 -1.06
CA ALA A 24 4.54 -3.06 -1.97
C ALA A 24 3.17 -3.71 -1.72
N GLY A 25 2.62 -4.35 -2.75
CA GLY A 25 1.44 -5.20 -2.66
C GLY A 25 1.66 -6.47 -3.48
N VAL A 26 1.10 -7.58 -3.01
CA VAL A 26 1.06 -8.85 -3.75
C VAL A 26 -0.38 -9.33 -3.83
N LEU A 27 -0.73 -9.90 -4.97
CA LEU A 27 -2.04 -10.46 -5.27
C LEU A 27 -1.85 -11.82 -5.95
N ALA A 28 -2.52 -12.84 -5.42
CA ALA A 28 -2.76 -14.08 -6.11
C ALA A 28 -4.24 -14.16 -6.46
N TYR A 29 -4.57 -14.47 -7.72
CA TYR A 29 -5.95 -14.60 -8.19
C TYR A 29 -6.18 -16.00 -8.75
N ASP A 30 -7.21 -16.67 -8.22
CA ASP A 30 -7.72 -17.91 -8.77
C ASP A 30 -8.92 -17.62 -9.70
N PRO A 31 -8.76 -17.72 -11.02
CA PRO A 31 -9.82 -17.42 -11.96
C PRO A 31 -10.95 -18.47 -11.97
N VAL A 32 -10.73 -19.66 -11.39
CA VAL A 32 -11.76 -20.70 -11.34
C VAL A 32 -12.76 -20.41 -10.23
N SER A 33 -12.28 -20.02 -9.06
CA SER A 33 -13.13 -19.66 -7.91
C SER A 33 -13.51 -18.19 -7.86
N GLY A 34 -12.82 -17.32 -8.62
CA GLY A 34 -12.98 -15.88 -8.52
C GLY A 34 -12.36 -15.29 -7.25
N ARG A 35 -11.50 -16.04 -6.54
CA ARG A 35 -10.93 -15.61 -5.26
C ARG A 35 -9.58 -14.93 -5.44
N ALA A 36 -9.43 -13.79 -4.79
CA ALA A 36 -8.18 -13.04 -4.70
C ALA A 36 -7.63 -13.11 -3.28
N THR A 37 -6.34 -13.39 -3.12
CA THR A 37 -5.62 -13.31 -1.84
C THR A 37 -4.59 -12.19 -1.93
N LEU A 38 -4.62 -11.25 -0.98
CA LEU A 38 -3.79 -10.05 -1.01
C LEU A 38 -3.01 -9.86 0.30
N ALA A 39 -1.80 -9.32 0.17
CA ALA A 39 -1.05 -8.74 1.29
C ALA A 39 -0.45 -7.39 0.88
N ARG A 40 -0.34 -6.46 1.85
CA ARG A 40 0.14 -5.10 1.62
C ARG A 40 1.19 -4.68 2.64
N ALA A 41 2.22 -4.01 2.14
CA ALA A 41 3.28 -3.39 2.92
C ALA A 41 3.25 -1.88 2.66
N GLY A 42 2.68 -1.10 3.59
CA GLY A 42 2.63 0.37 3.51
C GLY A 42 1.82 0.96 2.36
N HIS A 43 1.14 0.13 1.56
CA HIS A 43 0.45 0.53 0.33
C HIS A 43 -1.06 0.70 0.55
N LEU A 44 -1.70 1.67 -0.11
CA LEU A 44 -3.17 1.81 -0.13
C LEU A 44 -3.87 0.56 -0.70
N PRO A 45 -5.13 0.27 -0.29
CA PRO A 45 -5.88 -0.89 -0.79
C PRO A 45 -6.18 -0.71 -2.29
N PRO A 46 -6.32 -1.81 -3.07
CA PRO A 46 -6.70 -1.72 -4.47
C PRO A 46 -8.12 -1.15 -4.61
N ALA A 47 -8.50 -0.74 -5.83
CA ALA A 47 -9.88 -0.44 -6.14
C ALA A 47 -10.57 -1.68 -6.73
N LEU A 48 -11.75 -2.03 -6.22
CA LEU A 48 -12.63 -3.05 -6.78
C LEU A 48 -13.75 -2.35 -7.54
N VAL A 49 -13.74 -2.45 -8.87
CA VAL A 49 -14.79 -1.93 -9.74
C VAL A 49 -15.79 -3.05 -9.98
N HIS A 50 -17.03 -2.85 -9.57
CA HIS A 50 -18.15 -3.75 -9.79
C HIS A 50 -18.72 -3.58 -11.21
N PRO A 51 -19.47 -4.58 -11.73
CA PRO A 51 -20.06 -4.50 -13.07
C PRO A 51 -21.04 -3.33 -13.26
N ASP A 52 -21.62 -2.82 -12.18
CA ASP A 52 -22.54 -1.66 -12.19
C ASP A 52 -21.82 -0.30 -12.20
N GLY A 53 -20.48 -0.31 -12.17
CA GLY A 53 -19.65 0.90 -12.11
C GLY A 53 -19.43 1.43 -10.69
N THR A 54 -19.97 0.79 -9.65
CA THR A 54 -19.60 1.08 -8.27
C THR A 54 -18.14 0.69 -8.04
N VAL A 55 -17.39 1.51 -7.34
CA VAL A 55 -15.98 1.26 -7.04
C VAL A 55 -15.80 1.21 -5.54
N ASP A 56 -15.19 0.18 -4.98
CA ASP A 56 -14.91 0.08 -3.54
C ASP A 56 -13.43 -0.05 -3.25
N PHE A 57 -13.03 0.37 -2.06
CA PHE A 57 -11.67 0.15 -1.53
C PHE A 57 -11.79 -0.82 -0.36
N PRO A 58 -11.59 -2.13 -0.58
CA PRO A 58 -11.81 -3.13 0.45
C PRO A 58 -10.86 -2.91 1.63
N GLU A 59 -11.38 -3.11 2.83
CA GLU A 59 -10.57 -3.13 4.03
C GLU A 59 -9.68 -4.38 4.00
N LEU A 60 -8.38 -4.16 4.05
CA LEU A 60 -7.36 -5.20 4.02
C LEU A 60 -6.41 -4.96 5.19
N PRO A 61 -5.78 -5.99 5.76
CA PRO A 61 -4.71 -5.80 6.72
C PRO A 61 -3.60 -4.91 6.12
N ALA A 62 -3.13 -3.95 6.92
CA ALA A 62 -2.02 -3.08 6.55
C ALA A 62 -0.75 -3.55 7.27
N GLY A 63 0.26 -3.95 6.52
CA GLY A 63 1.59 -4.20 7.06
C GLY A 63 2.50 -2.97 6.99
N PRO A 64 3.58 -2.93 7.79
CA PRO A 64 4.56 -1.86 7.72
C PRO A 64 5.29 -1.85 6.36
N PRO A 65 5.82 -0.71 5.89
CA PRO A 65 6.67 -0.69 4.70
C PRO A 65 7.84 -1.70 4.81
N LEU A 66 8.18 -2.32 3.68
CA LEU A 66 9.29 -3.26 3.62
C LEU A 66 10.59 -2.59 4.09
N GLY A 67 11.40 -3.32 4.85
CA GLY A 67 12.70 -2.83 5.34
C GLY A 67 12.64 -2.01 6.62
N LEU A 68 11.46 -1.69 7.16
CA LEU A 68 11.34 -0.99 8.46
C LEU A 68 11.28 -1.92 9.68
N GLY A 69 11.22 -3.24 9.46
CA GLY A 69 10.92 -4.21 10.51
C GLY A 69 9.48 -4.09 11.03
N GLY A 70 8.99 -5.10 11.74
CA GLY A 70 7.65 -5.07 12.32
C GLY A 70 6.98 -6.44 12.40
N LEU A 71 5.68 -6.44 12.67
CA LEU A 71 4.84 -7.63 12.69
C LEU A 71 4.79 -8.31 11.30
N PRO A 72 4.45 -9.61 11.24
CA PRO A 72 4.23 -10.29 9.97
C PRO A 72 3.21 -9.58 9.09
N PHE A 73 3.33 -9.75 7.77
CA PHE A 73 2.30 -9.34 6.82
C PHE A 73 1.14 -10.31 6.88
N GLU A 74 -0.05 -9.78 7.09
CA GLU A 74 -1.29 -10.56 7.05
C GLU A 74 -1.87 -10.56 5.63
N THR A 75 -2.53 -11.66 5.30
CA THR A 75 -3.27 -11.79 4.04
C THR A 75 -4.76 -11.66 4.31
N ALA A 76 -5.50 -11.14 3.33
CA ALA A 76 -6.95 -11.19 3.30
C ALA A 76 -7.43 -11.71 1.96
N GLU A 77 -8.60 -12.33 1.99
CA GLU A 77 -9.27 -12.88 0.81
C GLU A 77 -10.43 -11.97 0.39
N LEU A 78 -10.58 -11.81 -0.93
CA LEU A 78 -11.68 -11.09 -1.56
C LEU A 78 -12.32 -11.99 -2.61
N ASP A 79 -13.64 -12.05 -2.62
CA ASP A 79 -14.40 -12.67 -3.70
C ASP A 79 -14.59 -11.62 -4.81
N ILE A 80 -14.11 -11.92 -6.01
CA ILE A 80 -14.21 -11.06 -7.18
C ILE A 80 -15.37 -11.57 -8.03
N ALA A 81 -16.49 -10.84 -7.99
CA ALA A 81 -17.66 -11.18 -8.78
C ALA A 81 -17.33 -11.11 -10.28
N GLU A 82 -17.97 -11.97 -11.08
CA GLU A 82 -17.81 -11.95 -12.53
C GLU A 82 -18.10 -10.55 -13.11
N GLY A 83 -17.27 -10.12 -14.07
CA GLY A 83 -17.35 -8.79 -14.66
C GLY A 83 -16.71 -7.68 -13.82
N SER A 84 -16.23 -7.97 -12.61
CA SER A 84 -15.51 -6.98 -11.79
C SER A 84 -14.08 -6.78 -12.28
N GLN A 85 -13.51 -5.62 -11.97
CA GLN A 85 -12.11 -5.30 -12.22
C GLN A 85 -11.41 -4.97 -10.90
N LEU A 86 -10.27 -5.61 -10.65
CA LEU A 86 -9.40 -5.28 -9.53
C LEU A 86 -8.24 -4.42 -10.03
N VAL A 87 -8.19 -3.17 -9.58
CA VAL A 87 -7.23 -2.16 -10.03
C VAL A 87 -6.17 -1.92 -8.96
N LEU A 88 -4.95 -2.34 -9.26
CA LEU A 88 -3.75 -2.01 -8.48
C LEU A 88 -3.19 -0.69 -9.00
N PHE A 89 -2.97 0.25 -8.09
CA PHE A 89 -2.33 1.54 -8.36
C PHE A 89 -1.20 1.74 -7.38
N THR A 90 -0.32 2.72 -7.65
CA THR A 90 0.71 3.13 -6.69
C THR A 90 0.25 4.37 -5.93
N ASP A 91 0.70 4.55 -4.69
CA ASP A 91 0.32 5.72 -3.87
C ASP A 91 0.60 7.04 -4.60
N GLY A 92 1.63 7.10 -5.44
CA GLY A 92 1.96 8.28 -6.25
C GLY A 92 0.88 8.69 -7.28
N LEU A 93 -0.11 7.84 -7.57
CA LEU A 93 -1.26 8.18 -8.40
C LEU A 93 -2.25 9.10 -7.66
N VAL A 94 -2.39 8.89 -6.35
CA VAL A 94 -3.41 9.57 -5.52
C VAL A 94 -2.80 10.58 -4.56
N ALA A 95 -1.57 10.35 -4.11
CA ALA A 95 -0.82 11.24 -3.25
C ALA A 95 -0.21 12.41 -4.03
N ASP A 96 -0.54 13.63 -3.63
CA ASP A 96 0.10 14.87 -4.10
C ASP A 96 0.56 15.68 -2.87
N ARG A 97 1.63 16.48 -3.00
CA ARG A 97 2.20 17.25 -1.88
C ARG A 97 1.23 18.30 -1.31
N HIS A 98 0.22 18.69 -2.09
CA HIS A 98 -0.75 19.74 -1.76
C HIS A 98 -2.20 19.23 -1.72
N ARG A 99 -2.42 17.92 -1.93
CA ARG A 99 -3.75 17.32 -1.96
C ARG A 99 -3.87 16.23 -0.92
N ASP A 100 -5.04 16.16 -0.30
CA ASP A 100 -5.41 15.05 0.57
C ASP A 100 -5.51 13.73 -0.23
N ILE A 101 -5.05 12.64 0.38
CA ILE A 101 -5.16 11.28 -0.18
C ILE A 101 -6.63 10.93 -0.43
N GLU A 102 -7.54 11.34 0.45
CA GLU A 102 -8.98 11.06 0.29
C GLU A 102 -9.54 11.68 -0.99
N VAL A 103 -9.12 12.91 -1.31
CA VAL A 103 -9.51 13.59 -2.55
C VAL A 103 -8.94 12.85 -3.76
N GLY A 104 -7.68 12.40 -3.70
CA GLY A 104 -7.07 11.60 -4.76
C GLY A 104 -7.79 10.27 -4.99
N LEU A 105 -8.22 9.60 -3.92
CA LEU A 105 -8.99 8.36 -3.99
C LEU A 105 -10.39 8.58 -4.58
N GLU A 106 -11.05 9.69 -4.25
CA GLU A 106 -12.35 10.05 -4.82
C GLU A 106 -12.25 10.38 -6.32
N GLU A 107 -11.18 11.07 -6.75
CA GLU A 107 -10.93 11.28 -8.18
C GLU A 107 -10.68 9.96 -8.92
N LEU A 108 -9.88 9.07 -8.32
CA LEU A 108 -9.64 7.74 -8.87
C LEU A 108 -10.96 6.94 -8.97
N ARG A 109 -11.80 7.00 -7.93
CA ARG A 109 -13.13 6.39 -7.92
C ARG A 109 -13.96 6.84 -9.11
N ARG A 110 -14.02 8.14 -9.37
CA ARG A 110 -14.74 8.71 -10.52
C ARG A 110 -14.16 8.29 -11.86
N ALA A 111 -12.84 8.23 -11.97
CA ALA A 111 -12.17 7.80 -13.19
C ALA A 111 -12.46 6.33 -13.53
N LEU A 112 -12.60 5.49 -12.50
CA LEU A 112 -12.86 4.05 -12.63
C LEU A 112 -14.34 3.68 -12.76
N ALA A 113 -15.27 4.57 -12.43
CA ALA A 113 -16.72 4.33 -12.50
C ALA A 113 -17.28 4.11 -13.94
N HIS A 114 -16.40 3.98 -14.93
CA HIS A 114 -16.72 3.69 -16.32
C HIS A 114 -16.02 2.38 -16.75
N PRO A 115 -16.51 1.21 -16.28
CA PRO A 115 -15.83 -0.09 -16.43
C PRO A 115 -15.67 -0.53 -17.89
N ASP A 116 -16.49 0.00 -18.80
CA ASP A 116 -16.44 -0.27 -20.24
C ASP A 116 -15.25 0.40 -20.95
N ARG A 117 -14.50 1.27 -20.25
CA ARG A 117 -13.31 1.90 -20.82
C ARG A 117 -12.10 0.98 -20.62
N PRO A 118 -11.60 0.31 -21.68
CA PRO A 118 -10.40 -0.49 -21.53
C PRO A 118 -9.19 0.40 -21.16
N PRO A 119 -8.22 -0.13 -20.40
CA PRO A 119 -6.96 0.57 -20.17
C PRO A 119 -6.31 0.89 -21.53
N GLN A 120 -5.85 2.13 -21.69
CA GLN A 120 -5.14 2.48 -22.91
C GLN A 120 -3.80 1.74 -22.95
N PRO A 121 -3.44 1.10 -24.08
CA PRO A 121 -2.12 0.51 -24.23
C PRO A 121 -1.07 1.63 -24.24
N THR A 122 -0.02 1.45 -23.44
CA THR A 122 1.20 2.30 -23.41
C THR A 122 2.10 1.99 -24.59
#